data_AF-X0WE42-F1
#
_entry.id   AF-X0WE42-F1
#
_cell.length_a   1.000
_cell.length_b   1.000
_cell.length_c   1.000
_cell.angle_alpha   90.00
_cell.angle_beta   90.00
_cell.angle_gamma   90.00
#
_symmetry.space_group_name_H-M   'P 1'
#
loop_
_entity.id
_entity.type
_entity.pdbx_description
1 polymer ?
#
loop_
_entity_poly.entity_id
_entity_poly.type
_entity_poly.pdbx_seq_one_letter_code
_entity_poly.pdbx_strand_id
1 'polypeptide(L)'
;WAEGRVHGDYEALETPVGYLPKYEDLVDLFKGAFNIDYERSRYEAEFSIRIGKFLDKLNRIEKFYANEKDMPKEFFVELEEQRKGLLEAKEKFGTDTISPFLFS
;
A
#
# COMPACT_ATOMS: atom_id res chain seq x y z
N TRP A 1 -14.16 6.37 1.83
CA TRP A 1 -13.02 5.81 2.59
C TRP A 1 -12.06 6.88 3.09
N ALA A 2 -11.32 7.59 2.21
CA ALA A 2 -10.30 8.55 2.65
C ALA A 2 -10.84 9.63 3.61
N GLU A 3 -12.01 10.22 3.32
CA GLU A 3 -12.71 11.12 4.23
C GLU A 3 -12.96 10.48 5.60
N GLY A 4 -13.58 9.29 5.63
CA GLY A 4 -13.85 8.58 6.89
C GLY A 4 -12.57 8.20 7.64
N ARG A 5 -11.45 7.92 6.97
CA ARG A 5 -10.14 7.75 7.64
C ARG A 5 -9.67 9.02 8.33
N VAL A 6 -9.88 10.19 7.72
CA VAL A 6 -9.53 11.49 8.33
C VAL A 6 -10.40 11.77 9.55
N HIS A 7 -11.68 11.39 9.53
CA HIS A 7 -12.60 11.60 10.64
C HIS A 7 -12.56 10.49 11.71
N GLY A 8 -11.81 9.40 11.49
CA GLY A 8 -11.72 8.28 12.43
C GLY A 8 -12.88 7.28 12.33
N ASP A 9 -13.69 7.35 11.28
CA ASP A 9 -14.82 6.45 11.03
C ASP A 9 -14.37 5.06 10.57
N TYR A 10 -13.16 4.97 10.00
CA TYR A 10 -12.57 3.72 9.52
C TYR A 10 -11.19 3.49 10.15
N GLU A 11 -10.90 2.23 10.46
CA GLU A 11 -9.54 1.75 10.69
C GLU A 11 -8.83 1.47 9.36
N ALA A 12 -7.58 1.05 9.41
CA ALA A 12 -6.84 0.66 8.21
C ALA A 12 -5.85 -0.46 8.52
N LEU A 13 -5.48 -1.20 7.48
CA LEU A 13 -4.37 -2.14 7.55
C LEU A 13 -3.07 -1.35 7.38
N GLU A 14 -2.17 -1.46 8.34
CA GLU A 14 -0.83 -0.92 8.21
C GLU A 14 0.03 -1.87 7.35
N THR A 15 0.63 -1.31 6.30
CA THR A 15 1.46 -2.08 5.36
C THR A 15 2.74 -1.32 5.03
N PRO A 16 3.75 -1.99 4.44
CA PRO A 16 4.98 -1.33 3.99
C PRO A 16 4.79 -0.24 2.93
N VAL A 17 3.61 -0.13 2.33
CA VAL A 17 3.29 0.86 1.29
C VAL A 17 2.24 1.88 1.77
N GLY A 18 2.07 1.98 3.08
CA GLY A 18 1.10 2.85 3.73
C GLY A 18 -0.17 2.10 4.17
N TYR A 19 -1.24 2.86 4.41
CA TYR A 19 -2.49 2.34 4.93
C TYR A 19 -3.43 1.88 3.81
N LEU A 20 -3.96 0.66 3.94
CA LEU A 20 -4.97 0.12 3.04
C LEU A 20 -6.35 0.08 3.74
N PRO A 21 -7.46 0.25 2.99
CA PRO A 21 -8.79 -0.01 3.52
C PRO A 21 -8.95 -1.45 3.98
N LYS A 22 -9.73 -1.68 5.04
CA LYS A 22 -10.18 -3.02 5.39
C LYS A 22 -11.20 -3.50 4.34
N TYR A 23 -11.31 -4.81 4.16
CA TYR A 23 -12.23 -5.39 3.16
C TYR A 23 -13.68 -4.98 3.46
N GLU A 24 -14.05 -5.01 4.74
CA GLU A 24 -15.38 -4.70 5.24
C GLU A 24 -15.78 -3.24 4.92
N ASP A 25 -14.84 -2.28 5.06
CA ASP A 25 -15.07 -0.89 4.69
C ASP A 25 -15.51 -0.78 3.22
N LEU A 26 -14.87 -1.55 2.34
CA LEU A 26 -15.17 -1.52 0.91
C LEU A 26 -16.46 -2.24 0.56
N VAL A 27 -16.81 -3.31 1.27
CA VAL A 27 -18.13 -3.96 1.11
C VAL A 27 -19.24 -2.95 1.37
N ASP A 28 -19.18 -2.23 2.48
CA ASP A 28 -20.21 -1.26 2.86
C ASP A 28 -20.22 -0.05 1.92
N LEU A 29 -19.04 0.48 1.58
CA LEU A 29 -18.92 1.64 0.68
C LEU A 29 -19.41 1.33 -0.74
N PHE A 30 -19.04 0.18 -1.30
CA PHE A 30 -19.51 -0.20 -2.64
C PHE A 30 -21.00 -0.51 -2.67
N LYS A 31 -21.52 -1.15 -1.62
CA LYS A 31 -22.95 -1.41 -1.52
C LYS A 31 -23.74 -0.11 -1.40
N GLY A 32 -23.31 0.82 -0.53
CA GLY A 32 -23.98 2.09 -0.30
C GLY A 32 -23.90 3.06 -1.47
N ALA A 33 -22.73 3.19 -2.11
CA ALA A 33 -22.52 4.17 -3.17
C ALA A 33 -22.96 3.68 -4.56
N PHE A 34 -22.83 2.37 -4.82
CA PHE A 34 -23.00 1.83 -6.18
C PHE A 34 -23.99 0.67 -6.25
N ASN A 35 -24.50 0.18 -5.11
CA ASN A 35 -25.27 -1.06 -5.03
C ASN A 35 -24.55 -2.27 -5.67
N ILE A 36 -23.22 -2.33 -5.50
CA ILE A 36 -22.38 -3.41 -6.00
C ILE A 36 -21.95 -4.28 -4.83
N ASP A 37 -22.08 -5.60 -4.98
CA ASP A 37 -21.50 -6.56 -4.05
C ASP A 37 -19.99 -6.67 -4.32
N TYR A 38 -19.17 -6.31 -3.33
CA TYR A 38 -17.73 -6.23 -3.48
C TYR A 38 -17.07 -7.55 -3.08
N GLU A 39 -16.56 -8.30 -4.06
CA GLU A 39 -16.02 -9.65 -3.83
C GLU A 39 -14.65 -9.65 -3.16
N ARG A 40 -14.41 -10.65 -2.31
CA ARG A 40 -13.13 -10.87 -1.63
C ARG A 40 -11.96 -11.07 -2.59
N SER A 41 -12.18 -11.79 -3.69
CA SER A 41 -11.18 -12.04 -4.75
C SER A 41 -10.72 -10.75 -5.41
N ARG A 42 -11.66 -9.81 -5.62
CA ARG A 42 -11.39 -8.49 -6.18
C ARG A 42 -10.53 -7.66 -5.23
N TYR A 43 -10.89 -7.62 -3.95
CA TYR A 43 -10.10 -6.95 -2.92
C TYR A 43 -8.66 -7.47 -2.89
N GLU A 44 -8.49 -8.79 -2.84
CA GLU A 44 -7.16 -9.40 -2.83
C GLU A 44 -6.35 -9.01 -4.08
N ALA A 45 -6.97 -9.04 -5.27
CA ALA A 45 -6.30 -8.70 -6.52
C ALA A 45 -5.85 -7.22 -6.58
N GLU A 46 -6.72 -6.31 -6.12
CA GLU A 46 -6.51 -4.85 -6.11
C GLU A 46 -5.45 -4.44 -5.07
N PHE A 47 -5.47 -5.04 -3.88
CA PHE A 47 -4.67 -4.61 -2.73
C PHE A 47 -3.44 -5.49 -2.42
N SER A 48 -3.21 -6.57 -3.17
CA SER A 48 -1.99 -7.38 -3.01
C SER A 48 -0.71 -6.59 -3.33
N ILE A 49 0.24 -6.63 -2.40
CA ILE A 49 1.54 -5.95 -2.51
C ILE A 49 2.51 -6.86 -3.26
N ARG A 50 2.94 -6.41 -4.44
CA ARG A 50 3.89 -7.11 -5.31
C ARG A 50 5.28 -6.52 -5.10
N ILE A 51 6.08 -7.14 -4.25
CA ILE A 51 7.36 -6.59 -3.73
C ILE A 51 8.27 -6.14 -4.87
N GLY A 52 8.56 -7.03 -5.83
CA GLY A 52 9.43 -6.71 -6.97
C GLY A 52 8.96 -5.48 -7.75
N LYS A 53 7.64 -5.36 -8.01
CA LYS A 53 7.09 -4.21 -8.73
C LYS A 53 7.22 -2.90 -7.96
N PHE A 54 7.09 -2.95 -6.63
CA PHE A 54 7.31 -1.76 -5.79
C PHE A 54 8.78 -1.38 -5.75
N LEU A 55 9.70 -2.33 -5.58
CA LEU A 55 11.14 -2.08 -5.62
C LEU A 55 11.59 -1.47 -6.97
N ASP A 56 11.05 -1.98 -8.08
CA ASP A 56 11.29 -1.41 -9.42
C ASP A 56 10.79 0.04 -9.54
N LYS A 57 9.61 0.32 -8.96
CA LYS A 57 9.05 1.67 -8.91
C LYS A 57 9.95 2.61 -8.10
N LEU A 58 10.42 2.19 -6.92
CA LEU A 58 11.33 2.98 -6.08
C LEU A 58 12.64 3.27 -6.83
N ASN A 59 13.24 2.25 -7.46
CA ASN A 59 14.45 2.43 -8.28
C ASN A 59 14.28 3.43 -9.41
N ARG A 60 13.11 3.45 -10.07
CA ARG A 60 12.82 4.42 -11.14
C ARG A 60 12.67 5.83 -10.60
N ILE A 61 11.98 5.99 -9.46
CA ILE A 61 11.78 7.30 -8.81
C ILE A 61 13.12 7.86 -8.35
N GLU A 62 13.92 7.06 -7.65
CA GLU A 62 15.25 7.45 -7.18
C GLU A 62 16.13 7.94 -8.35
N LYS A 63 16.22 7.17 -9.44
CA LYS A 63 16.98 7.57 -10.64
C LYS A 63 16.48 8.87 -11.28
N PHE A 64 15.17 9.11 -11.25
CA PHE A 64 14.58 10.32 -11.83
C PHE A 64 14.99 11.55 -11.02
N TYR A 65 14.95 11.46 -9.68
CA TYR A 65 15.22 12.59 -8.79
C TYR A 65 16.69 12.73 -8.38
N ALA A 66 17.54 11.74 -8.62
CA ALA A 66 18.96 11.74 -8.21
C ALA A 66 19.77 12.94 -8.75
N ASN A 67 19.35 13.52 -9.88
CA ASN A 67 20.03 14.66 -10.51
C ASN A 67 19.31 16.00 -10.28
N GLU A 68 18.19 16.00 -9.54
CA GLU A 68 17.43 17.22 -9.26
C GLU A 68 18.13 18.04 -8.17
N LYS A 69 18.55 19.25 -8.54
CA LYS A 69 19.45 20.09 -7.72
C LYS A 69 18.87 20.46 -6.35
N ASP A 70 17.56 20.62 -6.27
CA ASP A 70 16.85 21.11 -5.07
C ASP A 70 16.05 20.00 -4.38
N MET A 71 16.35 18.72 -4.66
CA MET A 71 15.67 17.61 -4.01
C MET A 71 16.08 17.50 -2.53
N PRO A 72 15.13 17.51 -1.57
CA PRO A 72 15.43 17.32 -0.16
C PRO A 72 16.08 15.95 0.11
N LYS A 73 16.99 15.87 1.08
CA LYS A 73 17.62 14.59 1.45
C LYS A 73 16.62 13.63 2.06
N GLU A 74 15.65 14.17 2.78
CA GLU A 74 14.54 13.47 3.44
C GLU A 74 13.74 12.63 2.44
N PHE A 75 13.64 13.08 1.18
CA PHE A 75 13.00 12.30 0.12
C PHE A 75 13.70 10.96 -0.12
N PHE A 76 15.03 10.94 -0.19
CA PHE A 76 15.79 9.71 -0.41
C PHE A 76 15.80 8.82 0.84
N VAL A 77 15.77 9.41 2.04
CA VAL A 77 15.62 8.66 3.30
C VAL A 77 14.30 7.90 3.29
N GLU A 78 13.20 8.57 2.95
CA GLU A 78 11.87 7.94 2.86
C GLU A 78 11.83 6.81 1.81
N LEU A 79 12.47 6.98 0.65
CA LEU A 79 12.55 5.91 -0.36
C LEU A 79 13.29 4.67 0.17
N GLU A 80 14.38 4.86 0.90
CA GLU A 80 15.14 3.76 1.50
C GLU A 80 14.40 3.10 2.67
N GLU A 81 13.66 3.87 3.48
CA GLU A 81 12.78 3.32 4.51
C GLU A 81 11.66 2.46 3.91
N GLN A 82 11.01 2.91 2.83
CA GLN A 82 10.02 2.12 2.09
C GLN A 82 10.65 0.84 1.50
N ARG A 83 11.86 0.94 0.93
CA ARG A 83 12.59 -0.22 0.41
C ARG A 83 12.86 -1.25 1.49
N LYS A 84 13.32 -0.81 2.66
CA LYS A 84 13.58 -1.67 3.81
C LYS A 84 12.30 -2.36 4.29
N GLY A 85 11.21 -1.61 4.47
CA GLY A 85 9.92 -2.17 4.90
C GLY A 85 9.38 -3.24 3.93
N LEU A 86 9.55 -3.04 2.62
CA LEU A 86 9.18 -4.04 1.61
C LEU A 86 10.01 -5.33 1.72
N LEU A 87 11.32 -5.22 1.93
CA LEU A 87 12.19 -6.38 2.09
C LEU A 87 11.91 -7.13 3.40
N GLU A 88 11.70 -6.41 4.49
CA GLU A 88 11.31 -7.00 5.79
C GLU A 88 9.97 -7.74 5.68
N ALA A 89 8.99 -7.17 4.96
CA ALA A 89 7.72 -7.84 4.72
C ALA A 89 7.88 -9.09 3.85
N LYS A 90 8.73 -9.05 2.81
CA LYS A 90 9.06 -10.23 2.00
C LYS A 90 9.65 -11.35 2.86
N GLU A 91 10.59 -11.02 3.75
CA GLU A 91 11.19 -11.99 4.67
C GLU A 91 10.16 -12.54 5.66
N LYS A 92 9.35 -11.66 6.26
CA LYS A 92 8.31 -12.02 7.24
C LYS A 92 7.25 -12.96 6.65
N PHE A 93 6.76 -12.69 5.44
CA PHE A 93 5.67 -13.45 4.84
C PHE A 93 6.14 -14.55 3.87
N GLY A 94 7.44 -14.59 3.52
CA GLY A 94 8.02 -15.64 2.68
C GLY A 94 7.52 -15.66 1.23
N THR A 95 6.99 -14.54 0.72
CA THR A 95 6.40 -14.43 -0.62
C THR A 95 6.70 -13.08 -1.26
N ASP A 96 6.81 -13.06 -2.59
CA ASP A 96 6.94 -11.83 -3.38
C ASP A 96 5.60 -11.12 -3.65
N THR A 97 4.48 -11.80 -3.43
CA THR A 97 3.13 -11.21 -3.51
C THR A 97 2.42 -11.46 -2.19
N ILE A 98 2.21 -10.38 -1.44
CA ILE A 98 1.63 -10.41 -0.09
C ILE A 98 0.15 -10.01 -0.20
N SER A 99 -0.74 -10.92 0.18
CA SER A 99 -2.17 -10.65 0.26
C SER A 99 -2.46 -9.61 1.35
N PRO A 100 -3.40 -8.67 1.13
CA PRO A 100 -3.82 -7.71 2.16
C PRO A 100 -4.37 -8.41 3.41
N PHE A 101 -4.89 -9.64 3.28
CA PHE A 101 -5.41 -10.43 4.41
C PHE A 101 -4.33 -10.95 5.37
N LEU A 102 -3.04 -10.77 5.06
CA LEU A 102 -1.94 -11.13 5.94
C LEU A 102 -1.56 -10.01 6.92
N PHE A 103 -2.16 -8.83 6.77
CA PHE A 103 -2.00 -7.70 7.67
C PHE A 103 -3.20 -7.63 8.65
N SER A 104 -2.96 -7.08 9.84
CA SER A 104 -3.93 -6.92 10.93
C SER A 104 -4.15 -5.45 11.25
#